data_AF-A0A6M3M2L7-F1
#
_entry.id   AF-A0A6M3M2L7-F1
#
_cell.length_a   1.000
_cell.length_b   1.000
_cell.length_c   1.000
_cell.angle_alpha   90.00
_cell.angle_beta   90.00
_cell.angle_gamma   90.00
#
_symmetry.space_group_name_H-M   'P 1'
#
loop_
_entity.id
_entity.type
_entity.pdbx_description
1 polymer ?
#
loop_
_entity_poly.entity_id
_entity_poly.type
_entity_poly.pdbx_seq_one_letter_code
_entity_poly.pdbx_strand_id
1 'polypeptide(L)'
;MWLLKEAEDISQEIVEAVKPYCERVVVAGSIRRKKGWVNDIDIVLIPSNQGMVGYTLTSLMGRYKMGGSKLMRFQHPKGIKVDIYVATLGTWYTLVLVRTGSAAHNIKLCRIAQQKGMKLHADGSGIGTFIDCEGHESLMPMASEEQVFQTLGLPWLPPEKRV
;
A
#
# COMPACT_ATOMS: atom_id res chain seq x y z
N MET A 1 -16.50 4.00 -12.16
CA MET A 1 -16.51 4.18 -10.70
C MET A 1 -17.41 3.10 -10.14
N TRP A 2 -16.98 2.40 -9.09
CA TRP A 2 -17.59 1.17 -8.57
C TRP A 2 -18.19 1.39 -7.19
N LEU A 3 -19.25 0.67 -6.85
CA LEU A 3 -19.76 0.67 -5.47
C LEU A 3 -18.76 -0.06 -4.56
N LEU A 4 -18.66 0.36 -3.30
CA LEU A 4 -17.76 -0.25 -2.32
C LEU A 4 -17.91 -1.78 -2.27
N LYS A 5 -19.15 -2.27 -2.19
CA LYS A 5 -19.42 -3.71 -2.07
C LYS A 5 -18.92 -4.51 -3.27
N GLU A 6 -19.12 -4.00 -4.48
CA GLU A 6 -18.64 -4.67 -5.70
C GLU A 6 -17.11 -4.71 -5.75
N ALA A 7 -16.46 -3.62 -5.33
CA ALA A 7 -15.01 -3.56 -5.27
C ALA A 7 -14.42 -4.44 -4.16
N GLU A 8 -15.10 -4.54 -3.01
CA GLU A 8 -14.75 -5.45 -1.92
C GLU A 8 -14.79 -6.91 -2.38
N ASP A 9 -15.87 -7.32 -3.05
CA ASP A 9 -16.02 -8.69 -3.54
C ASP A 9 -14.91 -9.07 -4.54
N ILE A 10 -14.57 -8.17 -5.47
CA ILE A 10 -13.46 -8.37 -6.41
C ILE A 10 -12.11 -8.40 -5.66
N SER A 11 -11.90 -7.50 -4.70
CA SER A 11 -10.64 -7.46 -3.95
C SER A 11 -10.44 -8.73 -3.12
N GLN A 12 -11.52 -9.29 -2.56
CA GLN A 12 -11.47 -10.51 -1.75
C GLN A 12 -11.13 -11.73 -2.60
N GLU A 13 -11.73 -11.86 -3.80
CA GLU A 13 -11.37 -12.90 -4.78
C GLU A 13 -9.86 -12.89 -5.09
N ILE A 14 -9.30 -11.71 -5.35
CA ILE A 14 -7.88 -11.54 -5.66
C ILE A 14 -7.01 -11.90 -4.44
N VAL A 15 -7.39 -11.41 -3.25
CA VAL A 15 -6.67 -11.70 -1.99
C VAL A 15 -6.65 -13.20 -1.71
N GLU A 16 -7.79 -13.88 -1.81
CA GLU A 16 -7.89 -15.32 -1.57
C GLU A 16 -7.02 -16.14 -2.53
N ALA A 17 -6.97 -15.73 -3.80
CA ALA A 17 -6.15 -16.42 -4.80
C ALA A 17 -4.64 -16.32 -4.51
N VAL A 18 -4.15 -15.16 -4.05
CA VAL A 18 -2.70 -14.94 -3.82
C VAL A 18 -2.24 -15.27 -2.40
N LYS A 19 -3.15 -15.29 -1.41
CA LYS A 19 -2.83 -15.49 0.01
C LYS A 19 -1.93 -16.71 0.30
N PRO A 20 -2.09 -17.89 -0.36
CA PRO A 20 -1.19 -19.02 -0.16
C PRO A 20 0.28 -18.76 -0.50
N TYR A 21 0.55 -17.73 -1.32
CA TYR A 21 1.88 -17.36 -1.82
C TYR A 21 2.38 -16.04 -1.23
N CYS A 22 1.76 -15.58 -0.14
CA CYS A 22 2.11 -14.36 0.55
C CYS A 22 2.34 -14.61 2.04
N GLU A 23 3.37 -13.98 2.60
CA GLU A 23 3.52 -13.87 4.06
C GLU A 23 2.45 -12.94 4.64
N ARG A 24 2.14 -11.86 3.91
CA ARG A 24 1.11 -10.87 4.27
C ARG A 24 0.42 -10.35 3.02
N VAL A 25 -0.87 -10.04 3.13
CA VAL A 25 -1.66 -9.41 2.08
C VAL A 25 -2.76 -8.57 2.72
N VAL A 26 -3.01 -7.38 2.20
CA VAL A 26 -4.07 -6.49 2.68
C VAL A 26 -4.62 -5.63 1.56
N VAL A 27 -5.94 -5.43 1.56
CA VAL A 27 -6.60 -4.43 0.70
C VAL A 27 -6.40 -3.05 1.33
N ALA A 28 -5.89 -2.10 0.54
CA ALA A 28 -5.62 -0.73 0.94
C ALA A 28 -6.59 0.23 0.25
N GLY A 29 -6.12 1.43 -0.10
CA GLY A 29 -6.86 2.36 -0.94
C GLY A 29 -8.18 2.82 -0.34
N SER A 30 -9.09 3.21 -1.23
CA SER A 30 -10.42 3.72 -0.86
C SER A 30 -11.33 2.66 -0.22
N ILE A 31 -11.12 1.39 -0.54
CA ILE A 31 -11.82 0.25 0.08
C ILE A 31 -11.51 0.20 1.57
N ARG A 32 -10.22 0.22 1.96
CA ARG A 32 -9.83 0.21 3.38
C ARG A 32 -10.32 1.43 4.15
N ARG A 33 -10.54 2.57 3.47
CA ARG A 33 -11.15 3.78 4.04
C ARG A 33 -12.68 3.78 4.02
N LYS A 34 -13.33 2.70 3.57
CA LYS A 34 -14.79 2.54 3.44
C LYS A 34 -15.46 3.67 2.67
N LYS A 35 -14.85 4.13 1.58
CA LYS A 35 -15.48 5.12 0.69
C LYS A 35 -16.58 4.44 -0.12
N GLY A 36 -17.77 5.05 -0.20
CA GLY A 36 -18.91 4.48 -0.93
C GLY A 36 -18.67 4.26 -2.42
N TRP A 37 -17.70 4.98 -3.00
CA TRP A 37 -17.29 4.90 -4.39
C TRP A 37 -15.80 4.61 -4.51
N VAL A 38 -15.46 3.65 -5.36
CA VAL A 38 -14.10 3.14 -5.58
C VAL A 38 -13.70 3.33 -7.05
N ASN A 39 -12.51 3.88 -7.28
CA ASN A 39 -11.97 4.09 -8.64
C ASN A 39 -11.12 2.90 -9.10
N ASP A 40 -10.38 2.33 -8.16
CA ASP A 40 -9.37 1.31 -8.33
C ASP A 40 -9.21 0.52 -7.02
N ILE A 41 -8.66 -0.70 -7.15
CA ILE A 41 -8.34 -1.58 -6.03
C ILE A 41 -6.84 -1.50 -5.79
N ASP A 42 -6.44 -1.08 -4.60
CA ASP A 42 -5.05 -1.14 -4.15
C ASP A 42 -4.87 -2.35 -3.22
N ILE A 43 -3.93 -3.24 -3.53
CA ILE A 43 -3.55 -4.37 -2.66
C ILE A 43 -2.07 -4.27 -2.34
N VAL A 44 -1.71 -4.39 -1.07
CA VAL A 44 -0.31 -4.47 -0.61
C VAL A 44 -0.03 -5.89 -0.15
N LEU A 45 1.08 -6.49 -0.61
CA LEU A 45 1.46 -7.85 -0.25
C LEU A 45 2.97 -8.01 0.00
N ILE A 46 3.34 -9.01 0.78
CA ILE A 46 4.71 -9.54 0.89
C ILE A 46 4.67 -10.97 0.32
N PRO A 47 5.27 -11.22 -0.85
CA PRO A 47 5.22 -12.53 -1.48
C PRO A 47 6.19 -13.49 -0.76
N SER A 48 5.69 -14.65 -0.33
CA SER A 48 6.57 -15.78 0.02
C SER A 48 7.05 -16.53 -1.23
N ASN A 49 6.29 -16.43 -2.33
CA ASN A 49 6.70 -16.88 -3.66
C ASN A 49 6.22 -15.91 -4.75
N GLN A 50 7.13 -15.04 -5.20
CA GLN A 50 6.80 -13.98 -6.17
C GLN A 50 6.39 -14.53 -7.54
N GLY A 51 6.96 -15.65 -7.97
CA GLY A 51 6.62 -16.30 -9.24
C GLY A 51 5.17 -16.81 -9.24
N MET A 52 4.76 -17.47 -8.15
CA MET A 52 3.38 -17.96 -8.00
C MET A 52 2.38 -16.82 -7.90
N VAL A 53 2.68 -15.75 -7.15
CA VAL A 53 1.83 -14.54 -7.12
C VAL A 53 1.63 -13.99 -8.54
N GLY A 54 2.72 -13.82 -9.31
CA GLY A 54 2.65 -13.32 -10.68
C GLY A 54 1.84 -14.22 -11.60
N TYR A 55 2.04 -15.54 -11.51
CA TYR A 55 1.30 -16.54 -12.28
C TYR A 55 -0.20 -16.52 -11.96
N THR A 56 -0.56 -16.51 -10.68
CA THR A 56 -1.95 -16.50 -10.23
C THR A 56 -2.67 -15.22 -10.66
N LEU A 57 -2.06 -14.05 -10.47
CA LEU A 57 -2.65 -12.78 -10.88
C LEU A 57 -2.83 -12.70 -12.41
N THR A 58 -1.84 -13.20 -13.16
CA THR A 58 -1.92 -13.23 -14.64
C THR A 58 -3.00 -14.20 -15.12
N SER A 59 -3.20 -15.32 -14.43
CA SER A 59 -4.25 -16.29 -14.75
C SER A 59 -5.64 -15.73 -14.46
N LEU A 60 -5.78 -14.95 -13.38
CA LEU A 60 -7.05 -14.36 -12.96
C LEU A 60 -7.45 -13.13 -13.80
N MET A 61 -6.49 -12.27 -14.15
CA MET A 61 -6.76 -10.97 -14.75
C MET A 61 -6.12 -10.73 -16.13
N GLY A 62 -5.41 -11.73 -16.67
CA GLY A 62 -4.61 -11.57 -17.89
C GLY A 62 -3.28 -10.86 -17.64
N ARG A 63 -2.57 -10.53 -18.73
CA ARG A 63 -1.25 -9.85 -18.65
C ARG A 63 -1.38 -8.47 -17.99
N TYR A 64 -0.40 -8.11 -17.18
CA TYR A 64 -0.31 -6.77 -16.60
C TYR A 64 -0.17 -5.70 -17.69
N LYS A 65 -0.74 -4.51 -17.44
CA LYS A 65 -0.52 -3.32 -18.28
C LYS A 65 0.85 -2.70 -18.02
N MET A 66 1.34 -2.81 -16.79
CA MET A 66 2.66 -2.36 -16.35
C MET A 66 3.12 -3.26 -15.20
N GLY A 67 4.37 -3.71 -15.20
CA GLY A 67 4.86 -4.65 -14.20
C GLY A 67 6.34 -4.45 -13.89
N GLY A 68 6.69 -4.58 -12.62
CA GLY A 68 8.05 -4.57 -12.10
C GLY A 68 8.10 -5.19 -10.71
N SER A 69 9.28 -5.23 -10.09
CA SER A 69 9.47 -5.88 -8.79
C SER A 69 8.70 -5.24 -7.63
N LYS A 70 8.27 -3.99 -7.76
CA LYS A 70 7.57 -3.22 -6.70
C LYS A 70 6.08 -2.98 -6.95
N LEU A 71 5.64 -3.01 -8.22
CA LEU A 71 4.28 -2.66 -8.61
C LEU A 71 3.87 -3.44 -9.86
N MET A 72 2.67 -4.01 -9.82
CA MET A 72 2.00 -4.60 -10.97
C MET A 72 0.63 -3.98 -11.13
N ARG A 73 0.30 -3.51 -12.34
CA ARG A 73 -0.99 -2.90 -12.67
C ARG A 73 -1.78 -3.79 -13.61
N PHE A 74 -2.98 -4.14 -13.20
CA PHE A 74 -3.91 -4.97 -13.95
C PHE A 74 -5.18 -4.21 -14.31
N GLN A 75 -5.87 -4.75 -15.31
CA GLN A 75 -7.24 -4.41 -15.62
C GLN A 75 -8.05 -5.68 -15.35
N HIS A 76 -8.82 -5.71 -14.26
CA HIS A 76 -9.68 -6.85 -13.96
C HIS A 76 -10.65 -7.08 -15.13
N PRO A 77 -11.05 -8.32 -15.47
CA PRO A 77 -11.97 -8.60 -16.57
C PRO A 77 -13.30 -7.85 -16.48
N LYS A 78 -13.76 -7.57 -15.24
CA LYS A 78 -14.95 -6.75 -14.98
C LYS A 78 -14.78 -5.25 -15.29
N GLY A 79 -13.56 -4.78 -15.56
CA GLY A 79 -13.28 -3.38 -15.95
C GLY A 79 -12.77 -2.46 -14.84
N ILE A 80 -12.57 -2.94 -13.61
CA ILE A 80 -11.89 -2.16 -12.55
C ILE A 80 -10.37 -2.25 -12.67
N LYS A 81 -9.66 -1.17 -12.36
CA LYS A 81 -8.18 -1.16 -12.27
C LYS A 81 -7.74 -1.78 -10.95
N VAL A 82 -6.66 -2.53 -10.97
CA VAL A 82 -6.08 -3.16 -9.78
C VAL A 82 -4.58 -2.89 -9.75
N ASP A 83 -4.11 -2.25 -8.69
CA ASP A 83 -2.71 -1.99 -8.42
C ASP A 83 -2.23 -2.89 -7.27
N ILE A 84 -1.24 -3.74 -7.56
CA ILE A 84 -0.62 -4.66 -6.61
C ILE A 84 0.75 -4.11 -6.23
N TYR A 85 0.91 -3.72 -4.97
CA TYR A 85 2.14 -3.17 -4.42
C TYR A 85 2.89 -4.26 -3.64
N VAL A 86 4.16 -4.44 -3.98
CA VAL A 86 5.03 -5.45 -3.35
C VAL A 86 5.86 -4.78 -2.26
N ALA A 87 5.64 -5.20 -1.02
CA ALA A 87 6.34 -4.73 0.16
C ALA A 87 7.46 -5.70 0.57
N THR A 88 8.34 -5.21 1.44
CA THR A 88 9.22 -6.05 2.28
C THR A 88 8.75 -5.95 3.73
N LEU A 89 9.32 -6.76 4.62
CA LEU A 89 9.06 -6.62 6.07
C LEU A 89 9.35 -5.21 6.59
N GLY A 90 10.42 -4.57 6.08
CA GLY A 90 10.81 -3.22 6.50
C GLY A 90 9.89 -2.11 5.97
N THR A 91 9.26 -2.31 4.81
CA THR A 91 8.39 -1.29 4.18
C THR A 91 6.90 -1.55 4.41
N TRP A 92 6.52 -2.68 5.01
CA TRP A 92 5.13 -3.12 5.13
C TRP A 92 4.19 -2.03 5.65
N TYR A 93 4.45 -1.50 6.85
CA TYR A 93 3.50 -0.58 7.49
C TYR A 93 3.50 0.81 6.86
N THR A 94 4.63 1.30 6.37
CA THR A 94 4.69 2.58 5.66
C THR A 94 4.00 2.49 4.30
N LEU A 95 4.19 1.39 3.57
CA LEU A 95 3.52 1.16 2.29
C LEU A 95 2.02 0.95 2.49
N VAL A 96 1.59 0.17 3.48
CA VAL A 96 0.17 0.02 3.83
C VAL A 96 -0.45 1.38 4.19
N LEU A 97 0.21 2.18 5.04
CA LEU A 97 -0.28 3.52 5.40
C LEU A 97 -0.44 4.42 4.18
N VAL A 98 0.62 4.56 3.38
CA VAL A 98 0.64 5.43 2.20
C VAL A 98 -0.38 4.98 1.16
N ARG A 99 -0.49 3.67 0.89
CA ARG A 99 -1.47 3.12 -0.06
C ARG A 99 -2.89 3.12 0.49
N THR A 100 -3.05 3.12 1.80
CA THR A 100 -4.35 3.41 2.43
C THR A 100 -4.74 4.86 2.22
N GLY A 101 -3.79 5.80 2.12
CA GLY A 101 -4.07 7.20 1.83
C GLY A 101 -5.00 7.87 2.87
N SER A 102 -5.78 8.89 2.49
CA SER A 102 -5.88 9.51 1.16
C SER A 102 -4.57 10.20 0.71
N ALA A 103 -4.52 10.66 -0.55
CA ALA A 103 -3.41 11.49 -1.03
C ALA A 103 -3.23 12.77 -0.20
N ALA A 104 -4.33 13.45 0.18
CA ALA A 104 -4.28 14.63 1.02
C ALA A 104 -3.83 14.30 2.45
N HIS A 105 -4.22 13.15 3.00
CA HIS A 105 -3.70 12.64 4.27
C HIS A 105 -2.19 12.40 4.21
N ASN A 106 -1.71 11.73 3.16
CA ASN A 106 -0.28 11.48 2.95
C ASN A 106 0.52 12.79 2.86
N ILE A 107 0.03 13.78 2.12
CA ILE A 107 0.68 15.11 2.03
C ILE A 107 0.82 15.75 3.42
N LYS A 108 -0.23 15.68 4.25
CA LYS A 108 -0.18 16.18 5.63
C LYS A 108 0.88 15.45 6.45
N LEU A 109 0.92 14.11 6.40
CA LEU A 109 1.91 13.31 7.12
C LEU A 109 3.34 13.62 6.68
N CYS A 110 3.60 13.73 5.37
CA CYS A 110 4.91 14.10 4.84
C CYS A 110 5.35 15.48 5.32
N ARG A 111 4.43 16.46 5.34
CA ARG A 111 4.72 17.80 5.86
C ARG A 111 5.06 17.78 7.36
N ILE A 112 4.34 16.98 8.15
CA ILE A 112 4.60 16.82 9.59
C ILE A 112 5.97 16.16 9.83
N ALA A 113 6.31 15.13 9.04
CA ALA A 113 7.63 14.50 9.10
C ALA A 113 8.74 15.54 8.84
N GLN A 114 8.59 16.34 7.78
CA GLN A 114 9.55 17.40 7.43
C GLN A 114 9.71 18.44 8.54
N GLN A 115 8.61 18.88 9.16
CA GLN A 115 8.65 19.80 10.30
C GLN A 115 9.39 19.24 11.52
N LYS A 116 9.54 17.91 11.58
CA LYS A 116 10.26 17.20 12.65
C LYS A 116 11.68 16.77 12.23
N GLY A 117 12.18 17.25 11.09
CA GLY A 117 13.51 16.87 10.59
C GLY A 117 13.58 15.43 10.08
N MET A 118 12.44 14.84 9.70
CA MET A 118 12.34 13.51 9.12
C MET A 118 11.76 13.57 7.71
N LYS A 119 11.82 12.46 6.99
CA LYS A 119 11.18 12.29 5.68
C LYS A 119 10.33 11.02 5.67
N LEU A 120 9.02 11.19 5.57
CA LEU A 120 8.13 10.09 5.17
C LEU A 120 8.10 10.05 3.64
N HIS A 121 8.47 8.91 3.06
CA HIS A 121 8.50 8.76 1.61
C HIS A 121 7.12 8.42 1.04
N ALA A 122 6.65 9.22 0.09
CA ALA A 122 5.33 9.07 -0.52
C ALA A 122 5.21 7.83 -1.44
N ASP A 123 6.32 7.15 -1.75
CA ASP A 123 6.30 5.85 -2.40
C ASP A 123 5.99 4.71 -1.42
N GLY A 124 6.10 4.96 -0.10
CA GLY A 124 5.92 4.00 0.97
C GLY A 124 7.21 3.30 1.43
N SER A 125 8.38 3.71 0.92
CA SER A 125 9.66 3.08 1.23
C SER A 125 10.12 3.20 2.68
N GLY A 126 9.62 4.18 3.44
CA GLY A 126 9.91 4.27 4.87
C GLY A 126 9.76 5.67 5.45
N ILE A 127 10.21 5.81 6.71
CA ILE A 127 10.54 7.09 7.33
C ILE A 127 12.03 7.11 7.58
N GLY A 128 12.72 8.13 7.10
CA GLY A 128 14.15 8.34 7.36
C GLY A 128 14.44 9.69 8.01
N THR A 129 15.68 9.84 8.43
CA THR A 129 16.25 11.10 8.93
C THR A 129 17.05 11.80 7.82
N PHE A 130 17.77 12.87 8.16
CA PHE A 130 18.69 13.52 7.24
C PHE A 130 19.66 12.54 6.58
N ILE A 131 19.94 12.80 5.30
CA ILE A 131 20.92 12.09 4.50
C ILE A 131 22.31 12.39 5.09
N ASP A 132 23.12 11.35 5.30
CA ASP A 132 24.49 11.51 5.78
C ASP A 132 25.42 12.13 4.70
N CYS A 133 26.68 12.36 5.05
CA CYS A 133 27.66 12.93 4.14
C CYS A 133 27.99 12.04 2.93
N GLU A 134 27.63 10.76 2.96
CA GLU A 134 27.83 9.79 1.88
C GLU A 134 26.60 9.65 0.98
N GLY A 135 25.50 10.34 1.29
CA GLY A 135 24.27 10.27 0.51
C GLY A 135 23.34 9.15 0.98
N HIS A 136 23.62 8.48 2.10
CA HIS A 136 22.77 7.41 2.62
C HIS A 136 21.70 7.97 3.57
N GLU A 137 20.48 7.46 3.41
CA GLU A 137 19.37 7.72 4.31
C GLU A 137 19.12 6.47 5.16
N SER A 138 19.22 6.61 6.49
CA SER A 138 18.83 5.53 7.39
C SER A 138 17.31 5.49 7.53
N LEU A 139 16.70 4.41 7.04
CA LEU A 139 15.27 4.16 7.17
C LEU A 139 14.96 3.43 8.47
N MET A 140 13.98 3.94 9.21
CA MET A 140 13.50 3.32 10.43
C MET A 140 12.44 2.26 10.09
N PRO A 141 12.67 0.97 10.42
CA PRO A 141 11.64 -0.04 10.27
C PRO A 141 10.50 0.23 11.26
N MET A 142 9.27 0.00 10.79
CA MET A 142 8.07 0.18 11.58
C MET A 142 7.49 -1.20 11.93
N ALA A 143 7.01 -1.37 13.15
CA ALA A 143 6.39 -2.57 13.66
C ALA A 143 4.85 -2.52 13.58
N SER A 144 4.28 -1.33 13.38
CA SER A 144 2.86 -1.12 13.12
C SER A 144 2.62 0.22 12.41
N GLU A 145 1.40 0.43 11.89
CA GLU A 145 1.03 1.77 11.43
C GLU A 145 0.90 2.73 12.62
N GLU A 146 0.48 2.28 13.81
CA GLU A 146 0.44 3.08 15.04
C GLU A 146 1.82 3.64 15.39
N GLN A 147 2.88 2.84 15.22
CA GLN A 147 4.24 3.30 15.42
C GLN A 147 4.61 4.42 14.44
N VAL A 148 4.14 4.36 13.18
CA VAL A 148 4.34 5.46 12.22
C VAL A 148 3.73 6.75 12.75
N PHE A 149 2.48 6.71 13.25
CA PHE A 149 1.84 7.89 13.84
C PHE A 149 2.61 8.40 15.07
N GLN A 150 3.04 7.50 15.96
CA GLN A 150 3.83 7.86 17.14
C GLN A 150 5.16 8.51 16.80
N THR A 151 5.90 7.96 15.82
CA THR A 151 7.14 8.57 15.31
C THR A 151 6.89 9.98 14.78
N LEU A 152 5.76 10.21 14.12
CA LEU A 152 5.33 11.52 13.66
C LEU A 152 4.70 12.40 14.76
N GLY A 153 4.68 11.95 16.02
CA GLY A 153 4.10 12.70 17.15
C GLY A 153 2.60 12.90 17.05
N LEU A 154 1.89 11.96 16.44
CA LEU A 154 0.45 12.01 16.20
C LEU A 154 -0.26 10.85 16.93
N PRO A 155 -1.52 11.04 17.35
CA PRO A 155 -2.35 9.92 17.78
C PRO A 155 -2.68 9.01 16.58
N TRP A 156 -2.92 7.73 16.87
CA TRP A 156 -3.40 6.79 15.86
C TRP A 156 -4.70 7.27 15.21
N LEU A 157 -4.76 7.18 13.88
CA LEU A 157 -5.96 7.52 13.12
C LEU A 157 -6.43 6.30 12.31
N PRO A 158 -7.66 5.79 12.56
CA PRO A 158 -8.18 4.65 11.81
C PRO A 158 -8.36 5.01 10.32
N PRO A 159 -8.23 4.05 9.40
CA PRO A 159 -8.29 4.28 7.95
C PRO A 159 -9.47 5.14 7.47
N GLU A 160 -10.66 4.94 8.02
CA GLU A 160 -11.89 5.64 7.62
C GLU A 160 -11.83 7.16 7.86
N LYS A 161 -10.99 7.60 8.80
CA LYS A 161 -10.80 9.01 9.15
C LYS A 161 -9.66 9.69 8.37
N ARG A 162 -8.94 8.97 7.51
CA ARG A 162 -7.78 9.48 6.77
C ARG A 162 -8.19 10.20 5.48
N VAL A 163 -8.61 11.47 5.60
CA VAL A 163 -9.09 12.31 4.49
C VAL A 163 -8.08 13.33 3.97
#